data_AF-L8X2H7-F1
#
_entry.id   AF-L8X2H7-F1
#
_cell.length_a   1.000
_cell.length_b   1.000
_cell.length_c   1.000
_cell.angle_alpha   90.00
_cell.angle_beta   90.00
_cell.angle_gamma   90.00
#
_symmetry.space_group_name_H-M   'P 1'
#
loop_
_entity.id
_entity.type
_entity.pdbx_description
1 polymer ?
#
loop_
_entity_poly.entity_id
_entity_poly.type
_entity_poly.pdbx_seq_one_letter_code
_entity_poly.pdbx_strand_id
1 'polypeptide(L)'
;MSDFFRLADKFKDKLGISHGYAQQQQGGHPGSVPYGQGSGTGHPYQGSSTPYNPHGHPPSNYGMQPPWDYSSHAPSFPAAPSPCLPQPHSNAYGTPQSWPSGPPPIPPRTAPPTVPARPEEFAPRDSESAPMSNQSQAGVIYAPGTYPTPELFGFPFGKHAILNPPEYGFTARSIQQKLDELGPNSTLYLPRGSRWEVESMISMYPFQELATEGYPTAEQDMAWLEAKEECHGHLINAFSKSGIRIRNILVEGNREKFGHDPDGKCMIILGDANTCNQVSVRDRPSDPAVLRPFEGSTNIRITNNFIGPAGYGADVEDGKWADGISFSASDGLVAGNQILDATDGAIGTIQTSIMIPQPKRH
;
A
#
# COMPACT_ATOMS: atom_id res chain seq x y z
N MET A 1 16.89 -24.88 -12.64
CA MET A 1 15.76 -25.28 -13.52
C MET A 1 15.12 -26.61 -13.13
N SER A 2 15.61 -27.36 -12.13
CA SER A 2 15.11 -28.71 -11.78
C SER A 2 13.95 -28.76 -10.78
N ASP A 3 13.72 -27.71 -9.99
CA ASP A 3 12.73 -27.76 -8.90
C ASP A 3 11.32 -27.31 -9.33
N PHE A 4 11.22 -26.54 -10.42
CA PHE A 4 9.94 -26.12 -11.00
C PHE A 4 9.18 -27.32 -11.61
N PHE A 5 9.88 -28.27 -12.24
CA PHE A 5 9.25 -29.45 -12.82
C PHE A 5 8.75 -30.44 -11.74
N ARG A 6 9.41 -30.50 -10.57
CA ARG A 6 8.96 -31.35 -9.44
C ARG A 6 7.65 -30.87 -8.82
N LEU A 7 7.38 -29.56 -8.86
CA LEU A 7 6.13 -29.00 -8.33
C LEU A 7 4.96 -29.22 -9.31
N ALA A 8 5.21 -29.13 -10.61
CA ALA A 8 4.22 -29.39 -11.65
C ALA A 8 3.76 -30.86 -11.67
N ASP A 9 4.65 -31.81 -11.38
CA ASP A 9 4.29 -33.23 -11.35
C ASP A 9 3.47 -33.61 -10.09
N LYS A 10 3.74 -33.00 -8.94
CA LYS A 10 2.90 -33.18 -7.74
C LYS A 10 1.48 -32.64 -7.89
N PHE A 11 1.29 -31.63 -8.76
CA PHE A 11 -0.03 -31.07 -9.03
C PHE A 11 -0.87 -31.97 -9.96
N LYS A 12 -0.22 -32.71 -10.87
CA LYS A 12 -0.90 -33.64 -11.78
C LYS A 12 -1.44 -34.87 -11.06
N ASP A 13 -0.71 -35.41 -10.08
CA ASP A 13 -1.15 -36.57 -9.29
C ASP A 13 -2.39 -36.28 -8.43
N LYS A 14 -2.58 -35.04 -7.98
CA LYS A 14 -3.78 -34.63 -7.21
C LYS A 14 -5.02 -34.42 -8.07
N LEU A 15 -4.88 -34.21 -9.38
CA LEU A 15 -6.01 -33.93 -10.28
C LEU A 15 -6.57 -35.17 -10.98
N GLY A 16 -5.98 -36.36 -10.76
CA GLY A 16 -6.49 -37.61 -11.34
C GLY A 16 -6.47 -37.64 -12.87
N ILE A 17 -5.71 -36.74 -13.51
CA ILE A 17 -5.60 -36.66 -14.97
C ILE A 17 -4.63 -37.76 -15.43
N SER A 18 -5.14 -38.98 -15.54
CA SER A 18 -4.47 -40.03 -16.30
C SER A 18 -4.74 -39.78 -17.78
N HIS A 19 -3.68 -39.53 -18.56
CA HIS A 19 -3.73 -39.60 -20.02
C HIS A 19 -2.74 -40.65 -20.48
N GLY A 20 -3.27 -41.62 -21.23
CA GLY A 20 -2.51 -42.68 -21.86
C GLY A 20 -1.51 -42.11 -22.85
N TYR A 21 -0.24 -42.46 -22.67
CA TYR A 21 0.80 -42.20 -23.65
C TYR A 21 0.72 -43.23 -24.76
N ALA A 22 0.22 -42.80 -25.92
CA ALA A 22 0.63 -43.37 -27.20
C ALA A 22 2.00 -42.79 -27.55
N GLN A 23 3.04 -43.61 -27.49
CA GLN A 23 4.35 -43.30 -28.05
C GLN A 23 4.28 -43.40 -29.58
N GLN A 24 4.42 -42.27 -30.25
CA GLN A 24 4.77 -42.22 -31.67
C GLN A 24 6.25 -41.84 -31.81
N GLN A 25 6.88 -42.52 -32.75
CA GLN A 25 8.32 -42.72 -32.92
C GLN A 25 9.12 -41.44 -33.23
N GLN A 26 10.31 -41.35 -32.65
CA GLN A 26 11.39 -40.46 -33.09
C GLN A 26 12.03 -41.01 -34.38
N GLY A 27 11.99 -40.21 -35.45
CA GLY A 27 12.82 -40.37 -36.63
C GLY A 27 13.87 -39.26 -36.66
N GLY A 28 15.15 -39.63 -36.71
CA GLY A 28 16.27 -38.70 -36.76
C GLY A 28 16.60 -38.20 -38.18
N HIS A 29 17.47 -37.21 -38.26
CA HIS A 29 18.55 -37.13 -39.26
C HIS A 29 19.59 -36.05 -38.89
N PRO A 30 20.88 -36.26 -39.22
CA PRO A 30 21.96 -35.30 -38.99
C PRO A 30 22.31 -34.51 -40.27
N GLY A 31 22.75 -33.27 -40.11
CA GLY A 31 23.41 -32.47 -41.16
C GLY A 31 24.37 -31.50 -40.48
N SER A 32 25.67 -31.78 -40.49
CA SER A 32 26.67 -31.44 -41.54
C SER A 32 27.15 -29.98 -41.44
N VAL A 33 28.38 -29.87 -40.96
CA VAL A 33 29.30 -28.71 -40.95
C VAL A 33 29.67 -28.33 -42.40
N PRO A 34 30.02 -27.06 -42.68
CA PRO A 34 31.39 -26.85 -43.14
C PRO A 34 32.10 -25.59 -42.60
N TYR A 35 33.43 -25.75 -42.52
CA TYR A 35 34.51 -24.74 -42.65
C TYR A 35 34.11 -23.47 -43.42
N GLY A 36 34.64 -22.27 -43.19
CA GLY A 36 35.93 -21.81 -42.65
C GLY A 36 36.41 -20.61 -43.50
N GLN A 37 37.37 -19.82 -42.97
CA GLN A 37 37.98 -18.57 -43.50
C GLN A 37 37.22 -17.27 -43.17
N GLY A 38 37.83 -16.20 -42.68
CA GLY A 38 39.24 -15.85 -42.44
C GLY A 38 39.40 -14.32 -42.53
N SER A 39 40.47 -13.78 -41.94
CA SER A 39 40.94 -12.36 -41.93
C SER A 39 40.13 -11.38 -41.06
N GLY A 40 40.71 -10.49 -40.24
CA GLY A 40 42.09 -10.05 -39.99
C GLY A 40 42.05 -8.67 -39.29
N THR A 41 43.20 -8.24 -38.74
CA THR A 41 43.50 -6.95 -38.04
C THR A 41 43.10 -6.92 -36.54
N GLY A 42 43.97 -6.79 -35.53
CA GLY A 42 45.42 -6.61 -35.49
C GLY A 42 45.81 -5.16 -35.20
N HIS A 43 45.79 -4.73 -33.93
CA HIS A 43 46.68 -3.67 -33.41
C HIS A 43 46.93 -3.82 -31.90
N PRO A 44 48.19 -3.68 -31.44
CA PRO A 44 48.57 -3.82 -30.04
C PRO A 44 48.66 -2.47 -29.31
N TYR A 45 48.27 -2.42 -28.04
CA TYR A 45 48.68 -1.36 -27.12
C TYR A 45 49.84 -1.85 -26.25
N GLN A 46 51.01 -1.28 -26.50
CA GLN A 46 52.18 -1.34 -25.63
C GLN A 46 51.99 -0.44 -24.41
N GLY A 47 52.39 -0.96 -23.24
CA GLY A 47 52.51 -0.18 -22.02
C GLY A 47 53.79 0.66 -21.99
N SER A 48 53.81 1.63 -21.07
CA SER A 48 55.03 2.27 -20.60
C SER A 48 55.02 2.36 -19.07
N SER A 49 56.01 1.70 -18.48
CA SER A 49 56.39 1.66 -17.08
C SER A 49 57.27 2.89 -16.72
N THR A 50 57.05 3.53 -15.56
CA THR A 50 57.98 3.72 -14.40
C THR A 50 58.25 5.22 -14.08
N PRO A 51 58.77 5.62 -12.89
CA PRO A 51 58.94 4.93 -11.58
C PRO A 51 58.49 5.73 -10.31
N TYR A 52 58.29 4.97 -9.21
CA TYR A 52 58.77 5.14 -7.81
C TYR A 52 59.70 6.37 -7.51
N ASN A 53 59.77 7.11 -6.38
CA ASN A 53 59.32 7.01 -4.96
C ASN A 53 59.81 8.31 -4.20
N PRO A 54 60.03 8.33 -2.85
CA PRO A 54 59.15 8.68 -1.72
C PRO A 54 59.50 10.00 -0.98
N HIS A 55 58.55 10.57 -0.24
CA HIS A 55 58.70 11.34 1.03
C HIS A 55 57.26 11.71 1.46
N GLY A 56 56.76 11.62 2.70
CA GLY A 56 57.34 11.48 4.02
C GLY A 56 56.60 12.44 4.98
N HIS A 57 55.67 11.91 5.80
CA HIS A 57 55.02 12.51 7.00
C HIS A 57 53.91 13.59 6.83
N PRO A 58 53.05 13.81 7.86
CA PRO A 58 52.31 12.88 8.73
C PRO A 58 50.78 13.17 8.76
N PRO A 59 49.93 12.28 9.34
CA PRO A 59 48.48 12.49 9.38
C PRO A 59 48.07 13.49 10.48
N SER A 60 47.35 14.53 10.08
CA SER A 60 46.63 15.42 10.98
C SER A 60 45.34 14.76 11.48
N ASN A 61 45.37 14.47 12.77
CA ASN A 61 44.28 14.14 13.67
C ASN A 61 43.08 15.10 13.47
N TYR A 62 41.93 14.57 13.03
CA TYR A 62 40.65 15.25 13.21
C TYR A 62 39.63 14.27 13.81
N GLY A 63 39.36 14.51 15.10
CA GLY A 63 38.04 14.45 15.71
C GLY A 63 37.22 13.20 15.48
N MET A 64 37.35 12.23 16.40
CA MET A 64 36.27 11.33 16.77
C MET A 64 35.00 12.14 17.06
N GLN A 65 33.98 12.00 16.23
CA GLN A 65 32.61 12.34 16.60
C GLN A 65 32.05 11.22 17.49
N PRO A 66 31.36 11.54 18.59
CA PRO A 66 30.75 10.52 19.44
C PRO A 66 29.56 9.84 18.74
N PRO A 67 29.23 8.60 19.14
CA PRO A 67 28.05 7.91 18.67
C PRO A 67 26.78 8.65 19.12
N TRP A 68 25.85 8.82 18.19
CA TRP A 68 24.52 9.33 18.48
C TRP A 68 23.70 8.21 19.15
N ASP A 69 23.58 8.28 20.48
CA ASP A 69 22.57 7.54 21.23
C ASP A 69 21.18 8.10 20.89
N TYR A 70 20.44 7.41 20.02
CA TYR A 70 19.00 7.57 19.90
C TYR A 70 18.33 6.79 21.04
N SER A 71 18.31 7.40 22.23
CA SER A 71 17.40 7.01 23.31
C SER A 71 16.50 8.20 23.61
N SER A 72 15.34 8.24 22.95
CA SER A 72 14.31 9.24 23.21
C SER A 72 12.95 8.56 23.34
N HIS A 73 12.67 8.16 24.58
CA HIS A 73 11.43 8.43 25.31
C HIS A 73 10.10 8.23 24.56
N ALA A 74 9.57 7.01 24.65
CA ALA A 74 8.12 6.86 24.77
C ALA A 74 7.65 7.54 26.08
N PRO A 75 6.51 8.26 26.08
CA PRO A 75 5.97 8.84 27.31
C PRO A 75 5.49 7.72 28.26
N SER A 76 6.18 7.59 29.39
CA SER A 76 5.79 6.76 30.52
C SER A 76 4.48 7.26 31.12
N PHE A 77 3.44 6.42 31.12
CA PHE A 77 2.24 6.68 31.92
C PHE A 77 2.58 6.64 33.42
N PRO A 78 2.02 7.55 34.24
CA PRO A 78 2.26 7.54 35.68
C PRO A 78 1.59 6.29 36.30
N ALA A 79 2.42 5.41 36.85
CA ALA A 79 1.97 4.36 37.75
C ALA A 79 1.39 5.01 39.02
N ALA A 80 0.10 4.82 39.24
CA ALA A 80 -0.53 5.18 40.51
C ALA A 80 -0.03 4.25 41.62
N PRO A 81 0.25 4.76 42.82
CA PRO A 81 0.75 3.95 43.91
C PRO A 81 -0.39 3.34 44.72
N SER A 82 -0.01 2.32 45.49
CA SER A 82 -0.52 1.96 46.83
C SER A 82 -1.36 0.66 46.90
N PRO A 83 -1.54 0.09 48.11
CA PRO A 83 -1.02 -1.24 48.43
C PRO A 83 -2.17 -2.17 48.85
N CYS A 84 -2.00 -3.49 48.75
CA CYS A 84 -2.85 -4.38 49.53
C CYS A 84 -2.05 -5.56 50.08
N LEU A 85 -2.01 -5.58 51.41
CA LEU A 85 -1.62 -6.67 52.29
C LEU A 85 -2.39 -7.97 51.97
N PRO A 86 -1.85 -9.14 52.32
CA PRO A 86 -2.52 -10.42 52.13
C PRO A 86 -3.40 -10.77 53.34
N GLN A 87 -4.64 -11.22 53.11
CA GLN A 87 -5.40 -12.02 54.09
C GLN A 87 -6.67 -12.67 53.47
N PRO A 88 -7.31 -13.66 54.11
CA PRO A 88 -6.98 -15.08 54.03
C PRO A 88 -8.10 -15.93 53.38
N HIS A 89 -7.78 -17.20 53.15
CA HIS A 89 -8.68 -18.25 52.69
C HIS A 89 -9.99 -18.33 53.50
N SER A 90 -11.13 -18.38 52.82
CA SER A 90 -12.35 -18.99 53.33
C SER A 90 -13.03 -19.82 52.25
N ASN A 91 -13.18 -21.11 52.55
CA ASN A 91 -13.98 -22.08 51.82
C ASN A 91 -15.46 -21.79 52.09
N ALA A 92 -16.26 -21.65 51.03
CA ALA A 92 -17.71 -21.85 51.12
C ALA A 92 -18.23 -22.39 49.77
N TYR A 93 -18.66 -23.65 49.80
CA TYR A 93 -19.42 -24.28 48.72
C TYR A 93 -20.76 -23.55 48.55
N GLY A 94 -20.95 -22.92 47.40
CA GLY A 94 -22.22 -22.35 46.93
C GLY A 94 -22.67 -23.07 45.65
N THR A 95 -23.94 -23.44 45.61
CA THR A 95 -24.63 -24.21 44.57
C THR A 95 -24.64 -23.52 43.19
N PRO A 96 -24.69 -24.26 42.07
CA PRO A 96 -24.70 -23.70 40.73
C PRO A 96 -26.06 -23.05 40.42
N GLN A 97 -26.03 -21.76 40.15
CA GLN A 97 -27.17 -20.97 39.67
C GLN A 97 -27.32 -21.19 38.16
N SER A 98 -28.46 -21.75 37.75
CA SER A 98 -28.82 -21.94 36.35
C SER A 98 -29.17 -20.62 35.68
N TRP A 99 -28.52 -20.32 34.55
CA TRP A 99 -28.88 -19.22 33.68
C TRP A 99 -30.03 -19.64 32.75
N PRO A 100 -31.10 -18.84 32.60
CA PRO A 100 -32.10 -19.11 31.58
C PRO A 100 -31.53 -18.78 30.20
N SER A 101 -31.48 -19.82 29.38
CA SER A 101 -31.20 -19.81 27.96
C SER A 101 -32.32 -19.11 27.17
N GLY A 102 -31.96 -18.12 26.37
CA GLY A 102 -32.77 -17.66 25.23
C GLY A 102 -32.74 -16.13 25.04
N PRO A 103 -32.41 -15.63 23.84
CA PRO A 103 -32.65 -14.23 23.50
C PRO A 103 -34.17 -13.95 23.47
N PRO A 104 -34.60 -12.72 23.78
CA PRO A 104 -36.01 -12.35 23.76
C PRO A 104 -36.61 -12.46 22.34
N PRO A 105 -37.91 -12.76 22.22
CA PRO A 105 -38.59 -12.88 20.93
C PRO A 105 -38.59 -11.55 20.18
N ILE A 106 -38.35 -11.63 18.86
CA ILE A 106 -38.39 -10.50 17.94
C ILE A 106 -39.85 -10.02 17.81
N PRO A 107 -40.13 -8.72 17.99
CA PRO A 107 -41.48 -8.19 17.82
C PRO A 107 -41.96 -8.32 16.36
N PRO A 108 -43.27 -8.50 16.12
CA PRO A 108 -43.81 -8.67 14.78
C PRO A 108 -43.60 -7.40 13.94
N ARG A 109 -43.14 -7.59 12.69
CA ARG A 109 -43.03 -6.54 11.67
C ARG A 109 -44.40 -5.88 11.44
N THR A 110 -44.51 -4.60 11.77
CA THR A 110 -45.61 -3.76 11.28
C THR A 110 -45.50 -3.59 9.77
N ALA A 111 -46.62 -3.70 9.07
CA ALA A 111 -46.69 -3.50 7.63
C ALA A 111 -46.27 -2.06 7.26
N PRO A 112 -45.56 -1.85 6.14
CA PRO A 112 -45.17 -0.53 5.70
C PRO A 112 -46.41 0.31 5.36
N PRO A 113 -46.37 1.63 5.61
CA PRO A 113 -47.49 2.52 5.31
C PRO A 113 -47.76 2.59 3.81
N THR A 114 -49.04 2.58 3.45
CA THR A 114 -49.50 2.77 2.07
C THR A 114 -49.09 4.14 1.55
N VAL A 115 -48.28 4.16 0.49
CA VAL A 115 -47.86 5.38 -0.21
C VAL A 115 -49.07 5.95 -0.97
N PRO A 116 -49.47 7.21 -0.74
CA PRO A 116 -50.57 7.82 -1.48
C PRO A 116 -50.22 8.02 -2.96
N ALA A 117 -51.21 7.83 -3.82
CA ALA A 117 -51.09 7.99 -5.26
C ALA A 117 -50.67 9.42 -5.64
N ARG A 118 -49.69 9.50 -6.54
CA ARG A 118 -49.13 10.75 -7.08
C ARG A 118 -50.14 11.41 -8.04
N PRO A 119 -50.50 12.69 -7.86
CA PRO A 119 -51.31 13.41 -8.84
C PRO A 119 -50.55 13.60 -10.15
N GLU A 120 -51.23 13.33 -11.26
CA GLU A 120 -50.75 13.58 -12.62
C GLU A 120 -50.84 15.06 -13.04
N GLU A 121 -50.09 15.35 -14.09
CA GLU A 121 -50.17 16.52 -14.99
C GLU A 121 -49.58 17.85 -14.53
N PHE A 122 -48.36 18.12 -15.02
CA PHE A 122 -47.97 19.47 -15.44
C PHE A 122 -47.39 19.44 -16.86
N ALA A 123 -47.87 20.41 -17.65
CA ALA A 123 -47.60 20.68 -19.05
C ALA A 123 -46.09 20.83 -19.40
N PRO A 124 -45.71 20.67 -20.68
CA PRO A 124 -44.32 20.72 -21.11
C PRO A 124 -43.79 22.16 -21.04
N ARG A 125 -42.76 22.37 -20.21
CA ARG A 125 -41.91 23.57 -20.23
C ARG A 125 -40.70 23.27 -21.11
N ASP A 126 -40.50 24.08 -22.14
CA ASP A 126 -39.27 24.11 -22.93
C ASP A 126 -38.08 24.29 -21.99
N SER A 127 -37.30 23.21 -21.86
CA SER A 127 -36.22 23.09 -20.90
C SER A 127 -34.91 23.41 -21.60
N GLU A 128 -34.43 24.62 -21.33
CA GLU A 128 -33.05 25.02 -21.54
C GLU A 128 -32.12 23.97 -20.91
N SER A 129 -31.24 23.40 -21.72
CA SER A 129 -30.38 22.27 -21.37
C SER A 129 -29.38 22.67 -20.28
N ALA A 130 -29.76 22.46 -19.02
CA ALA A 130 -28.83 22.52 -17.90
C ALA A 130 -27.73 21.46 -18.09
N PRO A 131 -26.48 21.76 -17.71
CA PRO A 131 -25.38 20.82 -17.81
C PRO A 131 -25.73 19.57 -17.00
N MET A 132 -25.63 18.40 -17.64
CA MET A 132 -25.93 17.12 -17.03
C MET A 132 -25.10 16.96 -15.76
N SER A 133 -25.78 17.06 -14.61
CA SER A 133 -25.27 16.57 -13.34
C SER A 133 -24.88 15.12 -13.55
N ASN A 134 -23.60 14.79 -13.31
CA ASN A 134 -23.09 13.42 -13.27
C ASN A 134 -23.77 12.67 -12.12
N GLN A 135 -25.05 12.33 -12.27
CA GLN A 135 -25.70 11.36 -11.42
C GLN A 135 -25.07 10.03 -11.76
N SER A 136 -24.27 9.51 -10.82
CA SER A 136 -23.78 8.15 -10.84
C SER A 136 -24.96 7.22 -11.12
N GLN A 137 -25.02 6.62 -12.32
CA GLN A 137 -26.05 5.65 -12.65
C GLN A 137 -25.84 4.42 -11.77
N ALA A 138 -26.69 4.25 -10.77
CA ALA A 138 -26.68 3.05 -9.95
C ALA A 138 -26.81 1.82 -10.86
N GLY A 139 -25.94 0.83 -10.69
CA GLY A 139 -25.92 -0.41 -11.48
C GLY A 139 -24.93 -0.45 -12.65
N VAL A 140 -24.18 0.63 -12.94
CA VAL A 140 -23.09 0.59 -13.92
C VAL A 140 -21.89 -0.19 -13.35
N ILE A 141 -21.41 -1.18 -14.12
CA ILE A 141 -20.17 -1.89 -13.85
C ILE A 141 -19.05 -1.19 -14.61
N TYR A 142 -18.05 -0.70 -13.89
CA TYR A 142 -16.85 -0.08 -14.46
C TYR A 142 -15.77 -1.14 -14.65
N ALA A 143 -15.00 -1.04 -15.73
CA ALA A 143 -13.77 -1.82 -15.86
C ALA A 143 -12.77 -1.39 -14.76
N PRO A 144 -11.87 -2.28 -14.32
CA PRO A 144 -10.81 -1.91 -13.37
C PRO A 144 -10.08 -0.62 -13.79
N GLY A 145 -9.94 0.32 -12.86
CA GLY A 145 -9.27 1.60 -13.10
C GLY A 145 -10.09 2.66 -13.86
N THR A 146 -11.35 2.37 -14.23
CA THR A 146 -12.21 3.31 -14.99
C THR A 146 -13.32 3.94 -14.17
N TYR A 147 -13.34 3.71 -12.85
CA TYR A 147 -14.35 4.31 -11.99
C TYR A 147 -14.19 5.84 -11.99
N PRO A 148 -15.26 6.63 -12.16
CA PRO A 148 -15.16 8.09 -12.10
C PRO A 148 -14.74 8.48 -10.69
N THR A 149 -13.47 8.84 -10.52
CA THR A 149 -12.96 9.25 -9.21
C THR A 149 -13.54 10.61 -8.88
N PRO A 150 -14.45 10.72 -7.89
CA PRO A 150 -14.88 12.04 -7.43
C PRO A 150 -13.65 12.75 -6.89
N GLU A 151 -13.35 13.93 -7.42
CA GLU A 151 -12.35 14.81 -6.83
C GLU A 151 -12.77 15.08 -5.38
N LEU A 152 -11.85 14.88 -4.43
CA LEU A 152 -12.05 15.45 -3.10
C LEU A 152 -12.31 16.94 -3.28
N PHE A 153 -13.34 17.47 -2.60
CA PHE A 153 -13.72 18.89 -2.62
C PHE A 153 -12.47 19.76 -2.75
N GLY A 154 -12.48 20.66 -3.74
CA GLY A 154 -11.29 21.38 -4.21
C GLY A 154 -10.58 22.12 -3.07
N PHE A 155 -9.61 21.44 -2.46
CA PHE A 155 -8.62 22.11 -1.63
C PHE A 155 -7.67 22.79 -2.62
N PRO A 156 -7.57 24.13 -2.59
CA PRO A 156 -6.64 24.81 -3.47
C PRO A 156 -5.21 24.43 -3.04
N PHE A 157 -4.55 23.58 -3.83
CA PHE A 157 -3.10 23.44 -3.72
C PHE A 157 -2.48 24.76 -4.14
N GLY A 158 -1.76 25.40 -3.22
CA GLY A 158 -1.19 26.72 -3.45
C GLY A 158 0.08 26.65 -4.28
N LYS A 159 1.05 25.84 -3.84
CA LYS A 159 2.35 25.71 -4.49
C LYS A 159 2.43 24.41 -5.28
N HIS A 160 3.13 24.42 -6.39
CA HIS A 160 3.47 23.17 -7.07
C HIS A 160 4.90 23.22 -7.61
N ALA A 161 5.51 22.05 -7.76
CA ALA A 161 6.76 21.88 -8.47
C ALA A 161 6.79 20.55 -9.22
N ILE A 162 7.48 20.54 -10.35
CA ILE A 162 7.92 19.30 -11.00
C ILE A 162 9.35 19.04 -10.51
N LEU A 163 9.60 17.81 -10.06
CA LEU A 163 10.91 17.38 -9.60
C LEU A 163 11.81 17.18 -10.82
N ASN A 164 12.43 18.28 -11.25
CA ASN A 164 13.50 18.29 -12.26
C ASN A 164 14.70 17.45 -11.78
N PRO A 165 15.62 17.04 -12.68
CA PRO A 165 16.73 16.14 -12.36
C PRO A 165 17.36 16.50 -11.00
N PRO A 166 17.15 15.68 -9.98
CA PRO A 166 17.40 16.11 -8.61
C PRO A 166 18.88 16.01 -8.25
N GLU A 167 19.30 16.84 -7.30
CA GLU A 167 20.69 16.92 -6.82
C GLU A 167 21.18 15.58 -6.26
N TYR A 168 20.33 14.85 -5.52
CA TYR A 168 20.65 13.56 -4.93
C TYR A 168 20.25 12.36 -5.80
N GLY A 169 20.05 12.58 -7.11
CA GLY A 169 19.57 11.54 -8.02
C GLY A 169 18.15 11.10 -7.71
N PHE A 170 17.67 10.08 -8.42
CA PHE A 170 16.30 9.60 -8.28
C PHE A 170 16.12 8.76 -7.00
N THR A 171 16.14 9.44 -5.85
CA THR A 171 16.12 8.85 -4.50
C THR A 171 14.97 9.42 -3.65
N ALA A 172 14.59 8.72 -2.59
CA ALA A 172 13.60 9.22 -1.63
C ALA A 172 14.05 10.53 -0.98
N ARG A 173 15.36 10.72 -0.78
CA ARG A 173 15.93 11.97 -0.25
C ARG A 173 15.57 13.18 -1.10
N SER A 174 15.66 13.06 -2.42
CA SER A 174 15.29 14.12 -3.36
C SER A 174 13.80 14.45 -3.31
N ILE A 175 12.95 13.42 -3.19
CA ILE A 175 11.50 13.59 -3.02
C ILE A 175 11.23 14.31 -1.70
N GLN A 176 11.78 13.82 -0.59
CA GLN A 176 11.55 14.36 0.75
C GLN A 176 11.99 15.83 0.84
N GLN A 177 13.20 16.15 0.38
CA GLN A 177 13.68 17.54 0.38
C GLN A 177 12.71 18.46 -0.37
N LYS A 178 12.19 18.04 -1.52
CA LYS A 178 11.27 18.86 -2.29
C LYS A 178 9.90 19.01 -1.61
N LEU A 179 9.40 17.95 -0.97
CA LEU A 179 8.19 18.02 -0.16
C LEU A 179 8.37 18.98 1.02
N ASP A 180 9.53 18.97 1.68
CA ASP A 180 9.88 19.86 2.79
C ASP A 180 9.96 21.33 2.33
N GLU A 181 10.61 21.59 1.19
CA GLU A 181 10.70 22.93 0.59
C GLU A 181 9.33 23.50 0.22
N LEU A 182 8.44 22.67 -0.33
CA LEU A 182 7.10 23.07 -0.70
C LEU A 182 6.21 23.30 0.53
N GLY A 183 6.30 22.40 1.51
CA GLY A 183 5.49 22.40 2.73
C GLY A 183 4.02 22.01 2.48
N PRO A 184 3.11 22.30 3.42
CA PRO A 184 1.69 21.98 3.29
C PRO A 184 1.01 22.78 2.17
N ASN A 185 -0.19 22.33 1.74
CA ASN A 185 -0.96 22.95 0.65
C ASN A 185 -0.18 23.00 -0.67
N SER A 186 0.48 21.89 -1.03
CA SER A 186 1.36 21.85 -2.19
C SER A 186 1.22 20.58 -3.02
N THR A 187 1.71 20.62 -4.25
CA THR A 187 1.77 19.47 -5.15
C THR A 187 3.19 19.26 -5.64
N LEU A 188 3.73 18.05 -5.43
CA LEU A 188 4.96 17.60 -6.05
C LEU A 188 4.65 16.63 -7.19
N TYR A 189 5.10 16.99 -8.39
CA TYR A 189 5.04 16.12 -9.56
C TYR A 189 6.38 15.41 -9.78
N LEU A 190 6.34 14.09 -9.90
CA LEU A 190 7.44 13.27 -10.36
C LEU A 190 7.42 13.20 -11.90
N PRO A 191 8.58 13.26 -12.59
CA PRO A 191 8.63 13.13 -14.04
C PRO A 191 8.04 11.81 -14.53
N ARG A 192 7.41 11.82 -15.69
CA ARG A 192 6.83 10.61 -16.31
C ARG A 192 7.90 9.54 -16.55
N GLY A 193 7.55 8.28 -16.25
CA GLY A 193 8.42 7.11 -16.43
C GLY A 193 9.70 7.13 -15.58
N SER A 194 9.82 8.04 -14.62
CA SER A 194 10.96 8.09 -13.71
C SER A 194 10.93 6.92 -12.71
N ARG A 195 12.09 6.44 -12.30
CA ARG A 195 12.24 5.38 -11.29
C ARG A 195 13.03 5.90 -10.11
N TRP A 196 12.51 5.72 -8.92
CA TRP A 196 13.02 6.28 -7.68
C TRP A 196 13.37 5.16 -6.72
N GLU A 197 14.60 5.16 -6.26
CA GLU A 197 15.05 4.31 -5.18
C GLU A 197 14.54 4.90 -3.86
N VAL A 198 13.83 4.10 -3.06
CA VAL A 198 13.31 4.53 -1.78
C VAL A 198 14.07 3.81 -0.68
N GLU A 199 15.15 4.44 -0.23
CA GLU A 199 15.97 4.00 0.90
C GLU A 199 15.42 4.42 2.27
N SER A 200 14.45 5.33 2.29
CA SER A 200 13.82 5.83 3.51
C SER A 200 12.38 6.27 3.27
N MET A 201 11.56 6.16 4.31
CA MET A 201 10.15 6.59 4.32
C MET A 201 9.95 8.05 3.84
N ILE A 202 9.01 8.24 2.91
CA ILE A 202 8.59 9.56 2.42
C ILE A 202 7.44 10.08 3.31
N SER A 203 7.69 11.16 4.03
CA SER A 203 6.73 11.81 4.94
C SER A 203 6.00 12.97 4.28
N MET A 204 4.67 12.95 4.36
CA MET A 204 3.79 13.96 3.76
C MET A 204 3.40 15.08 4.74
N TYR A 205 3.11 16.27 4.22
CA TYR A 205 2.51 17.39 4.94
C TYR A 205 1.00 17.50 4.70
N PRO A 206 0.21 18.12 5.60
CA PRO A 206 -1.22 18.31 5.36
C PRO A 206 -1.51 19.05 4.05
N PHE A 207 -2.55 18.59 3.35
CA PHE A 207 -2.97 19.12 2.05
C PHE A 207 -1.84 19.06 1.03
N GLN A 208 -1.03 18.00 1.07
CA GLN A 208 0.02 17.78 0.10
C GLN A 208 -0.34 16.67 -0.88
N GLU A 209 0.05 16.87 -2.12
CA GLU A 209 -0.11 15.90 -3.19
C GLU A 209 1.24 15.43 -3.71
N LEU A 210 1.39 14.11 -3.85
CA LEU A 210 2.48 13.47 -4.59
C LEU A 210 1.88 12.76 -5.81
N ALA A 211 2.28 13.16 -7.00
CA ALA A 211 1.73 12.62 -8.23
C ALA A 211 2.76 12.47 -9.34
N THR A 212 2.46 11.67 -10.36
CA THR A 212 3.21 11.75 -11.63
C THR A 212 2.71 12.93 -12.47
N GLU A 213 3.63 13.66 -13.09
CA GLU A 213 3.33 14.78 -13.99
C GLU A 213 2.31 14.40 -15.07
N GLY A 214 1.20 15.15 -15.13
CA GLY A 214 0.15 14.96 -16.12
C GLY A 214 -0.82 13.80 -15.85
N TYR A 215 -0.74 13.16 -14.68
CA TYR A 215 -1.64 12.08 -14.26
C TYR A 215 -1.80 10.95 -15.29
N PRO A 216 -0.70 10.37 -15.80
CA PRO A 216 -0.78 9.33 -16.83
C PRO A 216 -1.55 8.11 -16.32
N THR A 217 -2.37 7.52 -17.17
CA THR A 217 -3.10 6.27 -16.89
C THR A 217 -2.35 5.02 -17.39
N ALA A 218 -1.41 5.22 -18.31
CA ALA A 218 -0.53 4.19 -18.83
C ALA A 218 0.61 3.92 -17.84
N GLU A 219 0.83 2.66 -17.52
CA GLU A 219 1.76 2.23 -16.48
C GLU A 219 3.21 2.64 -16.77
N GLN A 220 3.65 2.51 -18.02
CA GLN A 220 5.00 2.88 -18.45
C GLN A 220 5.33 4.37 -18.30
N ASP A 221 4.29 5.20 -18.17
CA ASP A 221 4.43 6.65 -18.03
C ASP A 221 4.35 7.09 -16.56
N MET A 222 3.91 6.23 -15.65
CA MET A 222 3.84 6.53 -14.21
C MET A 222 5.25 6.56 -13.62
N ALA A 223 5.49 7.46 -12.66
CA ALA A 223 6.68 7.41 -11.82
C ALA A 223 6.61 6.18 -10.91
N TRP A 224 7.75 5.52 -10.71
CA TRP A 224 7.87 4.28 -9.98
C TRP A 224 8.74 4.47 -8.74
N LEU A 225 8.17 4.22 -7.56
CA LEU A 225 8.85 4.20 -6.27
C LEU A 225 9.19 2.76 -5.90
N GLU A 226 10.48 2.44 -5.80
CA GLU A 226 10.99 1.11 -5.53
C GLU A 226 11.70 1.09 -4.18
N ALA A 227 11.14 0.37 -3.21
CA ALA A 227 11.74 0.21 -1.89
C ALA A 227 13.14 -0.44 -1.98
N LYS A 228 14.09 0.03 -1.17
CA LYS A 228 15.37 -0.63 -0.94
C LYS A 228 15.36 -1.39 0.38
N GLU A 229 16.41 -2.17 0.62
CA GLU A 229 16.55 -3.01 1.82
C GLU A 229 16.37 -2.19 3.09
N GLU A 230 16.88 -0.96 3.10
CA GLU A 230 16.84 -0.07 4.26
C GLU A 230 15.42 0.46 4.57
N CYS A 231 14.51 0.43 3.60
CA CYS A 231 13.15 0.93 3.74
C CYS A 231 12.18 -0.18 4.15
N HIS A 232 12.36 -0.71 5.36
CA HIS A 232 11.40 -1.63 5.97
C HIS A 232 10.18 -0.86 6.53
N GLY A 233 8.99 -1.18 6.02
CA GLY A 233 7.71 -0.68 6.54
C GLY A 233 6.98 0.28 5.59
N HIS A 234 6.69 1.51 6.04
CA HIS A 234 5.94 2.46 5.22
C HIS A 234 6.85 3.12 4.17
N LEU A 235 6.51 2.97 2.88
CA LEU A 235 7.14 3.72 1.80
C LEU A 235 6.65 5.17 1.81
N ILE A 236 5.34 5.37 2.02
CA ILE A 236 4.72 6.69 2.15
C ILE A 236 3.98 6.78 3.49
N ASN A 237 4.35 7.79 4.27
CA ASN A 237 3.72 8.11 5.55
C ASN A 237 2.91 9.40 5.47
N ALA A 238 1.60 9.24 5.53
CA ALA A 238 0.59 10.29 5.60
C ALA A 238 -0.26 10.19 6.88
N PHE A 239 0.25 9.53 7.92
CA PHE A 239 -0.46 9.35 9.19
C PHE A 239 -0.70 10.71 9.89
N SER A 240 -1.92 10.91 10.42
CA SER A 240 -2.37 12.16 11.04
C SER A 240 -2.27 13.39 10.12
N LYS A 241 -2.29 13.20 8.79
CA LYS A 241 -2.32 14.27 7.80
C LYS A 241 -3.66 14.25 7.05
N SER A 242 -4.32 15.39 7.00
CA SER A 242 -5.54 15.61 6.23
C SER A 242 -5.21 16.14 4.84
N GLY A 243 -6.08 15.89 3.87
CA GLY A 243 -6.00 16.44 2.52
C GLY A 243 -4.91 15.82 1.64
N ILE A 244 -4.34 14.68 2.03
CA ILE A 244 -3.29 14.02 1.25
C ILE A 244 -3.87 13.43 -0.03
N ARG A 245 -3.13 13.62 -1.12
CA ARG A 245 -3.41 12.97 -2.40
C ARG A 245 -2.17 12.23 -2.90
N ILE A 246 -2.32 10.95 -3.23
CA ILE A 246 -1.29 10.15 -3.89
C ILE A 246 -1.89 9.66 -5.21
N ARG A 247 -1.33 10.08 -6.35
CA ARG A 247 -1.98 9.90 -7.66
C ARG A 247 -1.04 9.43 -8.77
N ASN A 248 -1.46 8.40 -9.51
CA ASN A 248 -0.83 7.93 -10.74
C ASN A 248 0.65 7.56 -10.55
N ILE A 249 0.97 6.89 -9.46
CA ILE A 249 2.32 6.43 -9.12
C ILE A 249 2.31 4.90 -9.03
N LEU A 250 3.44 4.28 -9.38
CA LEU A 250 3.74 2.89 -9.08
C LEU A 250 4.51 2.78 -7.77
N VAL A 251 4.10 1.87 -6.92
CA VAL A 251 4.80 1.54 -5.68
C VAL A 251 5.19 0.06 -5.74
N GLU A 252 6.42 -0.24 -5.38
CA GLU A 252 6.99 -1.58 -5.32
C GLU A 252 7.73 -1.76 -4.00
N GLY A 253 7.29 -2.75 -3.21
CA GLY A 253 7.84 -3.05 -1.89
C GLY A 253 9.05 -3.98 -1.91
N ASN A 254 9.32 -4.68 -3.03
CA ASN A 254 10.43 -5.64 -3.16
C ASN A 254 10.44 -6.74 -2.05
N ARG A 255 9.24 -7.18 -1.64
CA ARG A 255 8.87 -8.34 -0.82
C ARG A 255 9.80 -9.53 -0.95
N GLU A 256 9.84 -10.00 -2.18
CA GLU A 256 10.54 -11.20 -2.63
C GLU A 256 12.06 -11.09 -2.47
N LYS A 257 12.58 -9.86 -2.40
CA LYS A 257 14.00 -9.58 -2.27
C LYS A 257 14.41 -9.32 -0.82
N PHE A 258 13.63 -8.53 -0.08
CA PHE A 258 14.00 -8.06 1.26
C PHE A 258 13.23 -8.74 2.40
N GLY A 259 12.24 -9.55 2.08
CA GLY A 259 11.39 -10.20 3.07
C GLY A 259 10.47 -9.21 3.77
N HIS A 260 9.84 -9.66 4.86
CA HIS A 260 8.74 -8.95 5.49
C HIS A 260 9.24 -7.93 6.50
N ASP A 261 8.55 -6.80 6.58
CA ASP A 261 8.70 -5.91 7.73
C ASP A 261 8.32 -6.67 9.02
N PRO A 262 9.24 -6.78 10.01
CA PRO A 262 8.99 -7.54 11.23
C PRO A 262 7.91 -6.90 12.11
N ASP A 263 7.60 -5.62 11.91
CA ASP A 263 6.57 -4.89 12.65
C ASP A 263 5.19 -4.97 11.97
N GLY A 264 5.07 -5.63 10.81
CA GLY A 264 3.81 -5.77 10.08
C GLY A 264 3.23 -4.44 9.57
N LYS A 265 4.11 -3.49 9.23
CA LYS A 265 3.71 -2.20 8.65
C LYS A 265 3.17 -2.38 7.22
N CYS A 266 2.46 -1.36 6.75
CA CYS A 266 1.84 -1.33 5.43
C CYS A 266 2.60 -0.42 4.46
N MET A 267 2.42 -0.57 3.14
CA MET A 267 3.17 0.24 2.18
C MET A 267 2.84 1.73 2.23
N ILE A 268 1.55 2.05 2.28
CA ILE A 268 1.06 3.42 2.42
C ILE A 268 0.18 3.50 3.66
N ILE A 269 0.59 4.34 4.61
CA ILE A 269 -0.19 4.64 5.82
C ILE A 269 -0.82 6.01 5.71
N LEU A 270 -2.11 6.08 6.02
CA LEU A 270 -2.88 7.32 6.04
C LEU A 270 -3.99 7.22 7.09
N GLY A 271 -4.71 8.31 7.33
CA GLY A 271 -5.81 8.31 8.30
C GLY A 271 -5.41 8.91 9.64
N ASP A 272 -6.07 8.47 10.72
CA ASP A 272 -6.14 9.07 12.06
C ASP A 272 -7.26 10.13 12.21
N ALA A 273 -7.50 10.58 13.43
CA ALA A 273 -8.60 11.45 13.83
C ALA A 273 -8.78 12.67 12.89
N ASN A 274 -9.96 12.76 12.28
CA ASN A 274 -10.42 13.87 11.43
C ASN A 274 -9.60 14.09 10.14
N THR A 275 -8.97 13.05 9.61
CA THR A 275 -8.26 13.12 8.32
C THR A 275 -9.15 12.69 7.15
N CYS A 276 -8.96 13.31 5.99
CA CYS A 276 -9.62 12.98 4.72
C CYS A 276 -8.59 12.94 3.58
N ASN A 277 -8.46 11.83 2.86
CA ASN A 277 -7.33 11.58 1.96
C ASN A 277 -7.78 10.78 0.74
N GLN A 278 -7.04 10.91 -0.36
CA GLN A 278 -7.31 10.22 -1.62
C GLN A 278 -6.08 9.47 -2.13
N VAL A 279 -6.27 8.20 -2.49
CA VAL A 279 -5.22 7.35 -3.04
C VAL A 279 -5.68 6.71 -4.34
N SER A 280 -4.90 6.95 -5.39
CA SER A 280 -4.99 6.30 -6.70
C SER A 280 -3.58 5.93 -7.16
N VAL A 281 -3.17 4.72 -6.82
CA VAL A 281 -1.84 4.13 -6.97
C VAL A 281 -2.00 2.79 -7.67
N ARG A 282 -1.09 2.44 -8.57
CA ARG A 282 -0.96 1.07 -9.05
C ARG A 282 0.19 0.42 -8.31
N ASP A 283 -0.16 -0.37 -7.34
CA ASP A 283 0.76 -1.03 -6.45
C ASP A 283 1.04 -2.44 -6.95
N ARG A 284 2.32 -2.83 -6.93
CA ARG A 284 2.74 -4.23 -6.94
C ARG A 284 3.23 -4.57 -5.55
N PRO A 285 2.30 -4.58 -4.58
CA PRO A 285 2.66 -4.81 -3.22
C PRO A 285 3.19 -6.22 -3.12
N SER A 286 3.96 -6.38 -2.07
CA SER A 286 4.19 -7.67 -1.52
C SER A 286 3.87 -7.65 -0.03
N ASP A 287 3.71 -6.52 0.66
CA ASP A 287 3.58 -6.37 2.14
C ASP A 287 2.25 -6.82 2.80
N PRO A 288 2.23 -7.02 4.15
CA PRO A 288 1.08 -7.53 4.91
C PRO A 288 -0.16 -6.61 4.95
N ALA A 289 -0.04 -5.35 4.54
CA ALA A 289 -1.18 -4.55 4.12
C ALA A 289 -0.68 -3.50 3.14
N VAL A 290 -1.44 -3.21 2.10
CA VAL A 290 -0.96 -2.30 1.05
C VAL A 290 -1.38 -0.87 1.38
N LEU A 291 -2.66 -0.69 1.65
CA LEU A 291 -3.26 0.59 2.03
C LEU A 291 -3.99 0.44 3.36
N ARG A 292 -3.61 1.25 4.36
CA ARG A 292 -4.27 1.26 5.68
C ARG A 292 -4.68 2.67 6.10
N PRO A 293 -5.95 3.06 5.89
CA PRO A 293 -6.57 4.17 6.58
C PRO A 293 -6.83 3.82 8.05
N PHE A 294 -6.24 4.55 8.98
CA PHE A 294 -6.43 4.35 10.43
C PHE A 294 -7.75 4.92 10.97
N GLU A 295 -8.16 4.38 12.12
CA GLU A 295 -9.36 4.77 12.88
C GLU A 295 -9.48 6.28 13.08
N GLY A 296 -10.71 6.78 13.12
CA GLY A 296 -11.00 8.20 13.33
C GLY A 296 -10.91 9.05 12.06
N SER A 297 -10.46 8.47 10.95
CA SER A 297 -10.48 9.12 9.65
C SER A 297 -11.90 9.16 9.04
N THR A 298 -12.13 10.11 8.15
CA THR A 298 -13.41 10.34 7.50
C THR A 298 -13.24 10.73 6.04
N ASN A 299 -14.18 10.38 5.17
CA ASN A 299 -14.16 10.79 3.76
C ASN A 299 -12.86 10.35 3.03
N ILE A 300 -12.37 9.14 3.33
CA ILE A 300 -11.21 8.54 2.66
C ILE A 300 -11.66 7.95 1.31
N ARG A 301 -10.93 8.24 0.23
CA ARG A 301 -11.23 7.78 -1.13
C ARG A 301 -10.07 6.94 -1.68
N ILE A 302 -10.27 5.64 -1.81
CA ILE A 302 -9.30 4.70 -2.41
C ILE A 302 -9.89 4.21 -3.73
N THR A 303 -9.41 4.75 -4.85
CA THR A 303 -10.02 4.48 -6.15
C THR A 303 -9.03 4.15 -7.26
N ASN A 304 -9.46 3.27 -8.17
CA ASN A 304 -8.72 2.94 -9.39
C ASN A 304 -7.31 2.39 -9.14
N ASN A 305 -7.14 1.67 -8.03
CA ASN A 305 -5.87 1.06 -7.68
C ASN A 305 -5.77 -0.35 -8.30
N PHE A 306 -4.57 -0.70 -8.75
CA PHE A 306 -4.20 -2.11 -8.91
C PHE A 306 -3.38 -2.47 -7.67
N ILE A 307 -3.68 -3.58 -7.00
CA ILE A 307 -3.06 -3.96 -5.74
C ILE A 307 -2.78 -5.46 -5.82
N GLY A 308 -1.56 -5.85 -6.16
CA GLY A 308 -1.11 -7.22 -5.91
C GLY A 308 0.27 -7.55 -6.48
N PRO A 309 0.91 -8.64 -6.00
CA PRO A 309 0.34 -9.66 -5.11
C PRO A 309 0.33 -9.27 -3.61
N ALA A 310 -0.85 -9.15 -2.98
CA ALA A 310 -0.96 -8.79 -1.57
C ALA A 310 -0.66 -10.00 -0.66
N GLY A 311 0.63 -10.34 -0.55
CA GLY A 311 1.12 -11.55 0.10
C GLY A 311 1.55 -12.62 -0.90
N TYR A 312 2.27 -13.61 -0.40
CA TYR A 312 2.81 -14.71 -1.20
C TYR A 312 2.47 -16.07 -0.58
N GLY A 313 2.45 -17.15 -1.37
CA GLY A 313 2.03 -18.48 -0.88
C GLY A 313 2.80 -18.98 0.36
N ALA A 314 4.07 -18.61 0.51
CA ALA A 314 4.87 -18.89 1.70
C ALA A 314 4.34 -18.19 2.96
N ASP A 315 3.69 -17.03 2.81
CA ASP A 315 3.11 -16.27 3.91
C ASP A 315 1.98 -17.02 4.59
N VAL A 316 1.23 -17.79 3.81
CA VAL A 316 0.14 -18.63 4.34
C VAL A 316 0.70 -19.71 5.26
N GLU A 317 1.84 -20.31 4.90
CA GLU A 317 2.52 -21.34 5.71
C GLU A 317 3.13 -20.74 6.98
N ASP A 318 3.68 -19.52 6.87
CA ASP A 318 4.30 -18.79 7.97
C ASP A 318 3.29 -18.04 8.87
N GLY A 319 2.00 -18.02 8.52
CA GLY A 319 0.97 -17.25 9.23
C GLY A 319 1.12 -15.74 9.12
N LYS A 320 1.75 -15.26 8.05
CA LYS A 320 2.07 -13.84 7.80
C LYS A 320 1.15 -13.25 6.74
N TRP A 321 -0.15 -13.40 6.94
CA TRP A 321 -1.16 -13.00 5.98
C TRP A 321 -1.17 -11.50 5.72
N ALA A 322 -1.72 -11.15 4.55
CA ALA A 322 -1.66 -9.82 4.01
C ALA A 322 -3.02 -9.37 3.45
N ASP A 323 -3.49 -8.23 3.93
CA ASP A 323 -4.66 -7.56 3.37
C ASP A 323 -4.29 -6.79 2.10
N GLY A 324 -5.20 -6.69 1.13
CA GLY A 324 -5.07 -5.70 0.07
C GLY A 324 -5.29 -4.29 0.62
N ILE A 325 -6.51 -4.05 1.11
CA ILE A 325 -6.90 -2.78 1.73
C ILE A 325 -7.46 -3.07 3.13
N SER A 326 -6.83 -2.51 4.16
CA SER A 326 -7.32 -2.55 5.54
C SER A 326 -8.00 -1.22 5.87
N PHE A 327 -9.32 -1.13 5.72
CA PHE A 327 -10.10 0.10 5.77
C PHE A 327 -10.75 0.37 7.13
N SER A 328 -10.31 1.44 7.82
CA SER A 328 -10.82 1.85 9.13
C SER A 328 -11.26 3.33 9.14
N ALA A 329 -12.09 3.75 8.18
CA ALA A 329 -12.58 5.12 8.07
C ALA A 329 -14.10 5.22 7.99
N SER A 330 -14.66 6.36 8.42
CA SER A 330 -16.07 6.71 8.23
C SER A 330 -16.29 7.43 6.89
N ASP A 331 -17.49 7.34 6.30
CA ASP A 331 -17.85 8.01 5.02
C ASP A 331 -16.84 7.75 3.87
N GLY A 332 -16.26 6.56 3.86
CA GLY A 332 -15.27 6.13 2.90
C GLY A 332 -15.83 5.80 1.51
N LEU A 333 -14.98 5.86 0.47
CA LEU A 333 -15.22 5.21 -0.82
C LEU A 333 -14.03 4.33 -1.17
N VAL A 334 -14.30 3.05 -1.41
CA VAL A 334 -13.36 2.11 -2.01
C VAL A 334 -13.99 1.63 -3.31
N ALA A 335 -13.48 2.06 -4.47
CA ALA A 335 -14.14 1.80 -5.76
C ALA A 335 -13.17 1.67 -6.94
N GLY A 336 -13.51 0.81 -7.92
CA GLY A 336 -12.70 0.64 -9.13
C GLY A 336 -11.34 0.01 -8.91
N ASN A 337 -11.09 -0.61 -7.75
CA ASN A 337 -9.82 -1.25 -7.42
C ASN A 337 -9.80 -2.70 -7.91
N GLN A 338 -8.64 -3.17 -8.37
CA GLN A 338 -8.36 -4.57 -8.65
C GLN A 338 -7.35 -5.05 -7.61
N ILE A 339 -7.70 -6.07 -6.84
CA ILE A 339 -6.83 -6.69 -5.84
C ILE A 339 -6.52 -8.11 -6.28
N LEU A 340 -5.24 -8.48 -6.31
CA LEU A 340 -4.75 -9.78 -6.75
C LEU A 340 -3.99 -10.46 -5.60
N ASP A 341 -4.27 -11.75 -5.41
CA ASP A 341 -3.54 -12.66 -4.51
C ASP A 341 -3.38 -12.18 -3.07
N ALA A 342 -4.45 -11.58 -2.50
CA ALA A 342 -4.53 -11.30 -1.08
C ALA A 342 -4.51 -12.59 -0.26
N THR A 343 -3.63 -12.68 0.74
CA THR A 343 -3.52 -13.87 1.61
C THR A 343 -4.38 -13.79 2.88
N ASP A 344 -4.89 -12.61 3.24
CA ASP A 344 -5.95 -12.39 4.24
C ASP A 344 -7.21 -11.78 3.58
N GLY A 345 -7.64 -10.59 3.99
CA GLY A 345 -8.75 -9.86 3.41
C GLY A 345 -8.30 -9.05 2.20
N ALA A 346 -8.86 -9.34 1.01
CA ALA A 346 -8.68 -8.44 -0.13
C ALA A 346 -9.09 -7.00 0.25
N ILE A 347 -10.25 -6.86 0.92
CA ILE A 347 -10.68 -5.64 1.60
C ILE A 347 -11.17 -6.03 2.99
N GLY A 348 -10.43 -5.67 4.03
CA GLY A 348 -10.83 -5.81 5.43
C GLY A 348 -11.42 -4.50 5.94
N THR A 349 -12.62 -4.52 6.51
CA THR A 349 -13.18 -3.35 7.22
C THR A 349 -13.03 -3.53 8.71
N ILE A 350 -12.34 -2.60 9.38
CA ILE A 350 -12.15 -2.67 10.84
C ILE A 350 -13.05 -1.62 11.47
N GLN A 351 -14.08 -2.11 12.18
CA GLN A 351 -14.94 -1.26 12.99
C GLN A 351 -14.54 -1.41 14.45
N THR A 352 -13.85 -0.41 14.97
CA THR A 352 -13.63 -0.24 16.39
C THR A 352 -14.85 0.43 16.99
N SER A 353 -15.48 -0.26 17.94
CA SER A 353 -16.52 0.36 18.75
C SER A 353 -15.85 1.34 19.70
N ILE A 354 -16.02 2.65 19.50
CA ILE A 354 -15.69 3.64 20.52
C ILE A 354 -16.52 3.26 21.75
N MET A 355 -15.84 2.68 22.75
CA MET A 355 -16.47 2.31 24.00
C MET A 355 -16.86 3.62 24.70
N ILE A 356 -18.11 4.05 24.53
CA ILE A 356 -18.63 5.22 25.24
C ILE A 356 -18.46 4.93 26.73
N PRO A 357 -17.64 5.69 27.47
CA PRO A 357 -17.47 5.45 28.88
C PRO A 357 -18.85 5.55 29.53
N GLN A 358 -19.32 4.43 30.10
CA GLN A 358 -20.58 4.41 30.82
C GLN A 358 -20.51 5.49 31.91
N PRO A 359 -21.50 6.40 32.00
CA PRO A 359 -21.50 7.39 33.05
C PRO A 359 -21.41 6.66 34.39
N LYS A 360 -20.42 7.03 35.22
CA LYS A 360 -20.33 6.53 36.59
C LYS A 360 -21.65 6.87 37.27
N ARG A 361 -22.46 5.86 37.59
CA ARG A 361 -23.63 6.05 38.45
C ARG A 361 -23.08 6.45 39.82
N HIS A 362 -23.41 7.67 40.24
CA HIS A 362 -23.15 8.17 41.59
C HIS A 362 -24.21 7.68 42.57
#